data_AF-D5L241-F1
#
_entry.id   AF-D5L241-F1
#
_cell.length_a   1.000
_cell.length_b   1.000
_cell.length_c   1.000
_cell.angle_alpha   90.00
_cell.angle_beta   90.00
_cell.angle_gamma   90.00
#
_symmetry.space_group_name_H-M   'P 1'
#
loop_
_entity.id
_entity.type
_entity.pdbx_description
1 polymer ?
#
loop_
_entity_poly.entity_id
_entity_poly.type
_entity_poly.pdbx_seq_one_letter_code
_entity_poly.pdbx_strand_id
1 'polypeptide(L)'
;DLKKEVDLDDHKLTLDELHRKYGTDLARGLSSSKAKEILLRDGPNALTPPPTTPEWVKFCRQLFGGFSMLLWIGAILCFLAYGIQAASEDEPANDNLYLGVVLSAVVIITGCFSYYQEAKSSKIMESFKNLVPQQALVIRDGEKNNINAEEVVAGDLVEVKGGDRIPADLRIISAHGCKVDNSSLTGESEPQTRTPDFSNDNPLETRNIAFFSTNCIEGTARGIVINTGDRTVMGRIATLASSLEGGKTPIAVEIEHFIHIITGVAVFLGVSFFILSLILGYGWLEAVIFLIGIIVANVPEGLLATVTVCLTLTAKRMAKKNCLVKNLEAVETLGSTSTICSDKTGTLTQNRMTVAHMWFDN
;
A
#
# COMPACT_ATOMS: atom_id res chain seq x y z
N ASP A 1 -10.29 -3.19 17.76
CA ASP A 1 -10.89 -2.47 16.63
C ASP A 1 -9.97 -1.30 16.29
N LEU A 2 -9.22 -1.37 15.19
CA LEU A 2 -8.10 -0.47 14.90
C LEU A 2 -8.51 1.01 14.83
N LYS A 3 -9.79 1.27 14.51
CA LYS A 3 -10.41 2.60 14.39
C LYS A 3 -10.77 3.25 15.73
N LYS A 4 -10.73 2.51 16.84
CA LYS A 4 -10.99 3.11 18.17
C LYS A 4 -9.82 3.98 18.60
N GLU A 5 -10.11 4.99 19.41
CA GLU A 5 -9.08 5.84 20.03
C GLU A 5 -8.02 5.00 20.74
N VAL A 6 -6.81 5.55 20.85
CA VAL A 6 -5.71 4.85 21.51
C VAL A 6 -5.95 4.91 23.01
N ASP A 7 -6.46 3.83 23.59
CA ASP A 7 -6.45 3.62 25.04
C ASP A 7 -5.00 3.36 25.48
N LEU A 8 -4.29 4.45 25.74
CA LEU A 8 -2.94 4.45 26.29
C LEU A 8 -3.06 5.15 27.63
N ASP A 9 -3.20 4.37 28.70
CA ASP A 9 -3.36 4.89 30.08
C ASP A 9 -2.06 4.86 30.90
N ASP A 10 -0.98 4.33 30.33
CA ASP A 10 0.33 4.24 30.97
C ASP A 10 0.92 5.61 31.34
N HIS A 11 0.43 6.70 30.76
CA HIS A 11 0.79 8.06 31.17
C HIS A 11 0.20 8.51 32.50
N LYS A 12 -0.94 7.94 32.91
CA LYS A 12 -1.63 8.26 34.16
C LYS A 12 -1.03 7.52 35.36
N LEU A 13 -0.35 6.40 35.11
CA LEU A 13 0.28 5.59 36.14
C LEU A 13 1.46 6.32 36.79
N THR A 14 1.61 6.12 38.09
CA THR A 14 2.80 6.55 38.84
C THR A 14 4.03 5.74 38.42
N LEU A 15 5.23 6.26 38.68
CA LEU A 15 6.48 5.58 38.30
C LEU A 15 6.62 4.19 38.97
N ASP A 16 6.10 4.02 40.19
CA ASP A 16 6.12 2.73 40.89
C ASP A 16 5.12 1.72 40.28
N GLU A 17 3.92 2.17 39.90
CA GLU A 17 2.97 1.32 39.17
C GLU A 17 3.50 0.92 37.80
N LEU A 18 4.16 1.84 37.09
CA LEU A 18 4.80 1.58 35.80
C LEU A 18 5.95 0.57 35.95
N HIS A 19 6.79 0.74 36.97
CA HIS A 19 7.85 -0.22 37.34
C HIS A 19 7.29 -1.62 37.56
N ARG A 20 6.19 -1.74 38.32
CA ARG A 20 5.53 -3.02 38.61
C ARG A 20 4.86 -3.64 37.38
N LYS A 21 4.22 -2.82 36.52
CA LYS A 21 3.51 -3.29 35.32
C LYS A 21 4.46 -3.94 34.32
N TYR A 22 5.62 -3.32 34.06
CA TYR A 22 6.61 -3.85 33.11
C TYR A 22 7.69 -4.71 33.77
N GLY A 23 7.83 -4.64 35.10
CA GLY A 23 8.86 -5.34 35.85
C GLY A 23 10.27 -4.88 35.43
N THR A 24 10.45 -3.56 35.30
CA THR A 24 11.66 -2.88 34.78
C THR A 24 12.22 -1.95 35.82
N ASP A 25 13.50 -2.07 36.16
CA ASP A 25 14.17 -1.12 37.05
C ASP A 25 14.29 0.27 36.40
N LEU A 26 13.89 1.33 37.11
CA LEU A 26 13.87 2.71 36.61
C LEU A 26 15.28 3.29 36.36
N ALA A 27 16.32 2.72 36.97
CA ALA A 27 17.70 3.16 36.83
C ALA A 27 18.57 2.16 36.04
N ARG A 28 18.37 0.86 36.26
CA ARG A 28 19.16 -0.21 35.63
C ARG A 28 18.54 -0.78 34.36
N GLY A 29 17.26 -0.52 34.11
CA GLY A 29 16.53 -1.08 32.97
C GLY A 29 16.22 -2.58 33.12
N LEU A 30 15.98 -3.24 31.99
CA LEU A 30 15.75 -4.69 31.92
C LEU A 30 17.06 -5.47 31.96
N SER A 31 16.98 -6.76 32.34
CA SER A 31 18.10 -7.67 32.11
C SER A 31 18.16 -8.12 30.65
N SER A 32 19.36 -8.37 30.14
CA SER A 32 19.55 -8.82 28.75
C SER A 32 18.85 -10.15 28.45
N SER A 33 18.69 -11.03 29.45
CA SER A 33 17.95 -12.29 29.31
C SER A 33 16.45 -12.06 29.16
N LYS A 34 15.87 -11.19 30.01
CA LYS A 34 14.44 -10.85 29.98
C LYS A 34 14.08 -10.10 28.71
N ALA A 35 14.95 -9.21 28.23
CA ALA A 35 14.74 -8.53 26.95
C ALA A 35 14.66 -9.51 25.77
N LYS A 36 15.53 -10.53 25.73
CA LYS A 36 15.47 -11.58 24.69
C LYS A 36 14.21 -12.44 24.79
N GLU A 37 13.75 -12.75 26.00
CA GLU A 37 12.49 -13.47 26.22
C GLU A 37 11.29 -12.68 25.67
N ILE A 38 11.21 -11.39 25.98
CA ILE A 38 10.15 -10.51 25.48
C ILE A 38 10.23 -10.35 23.96
N LEU A 39 11.44 -10.26 23.39
CA LEU A 39 11.63 -10.16 21.94
C LEU A 39 11.07 -11.39 21.21
N LEU A 40 11.30 -12.59 21.75
CA LEU A 40 10.76 -13.83 21.21
C LEU A 40 9.24 -13.94 21.40
N ARG A 41 8.70 -13.36 22.48
CA ARG A 41 7.25 -13.38 22.77
C ARG A 41 6.47 -12.39 21.91
N ASP A 42 6.95 -11.15 21.80
CA ASP A 42 6.21 -10.01 21.26
C ASP A 42 6.59 -9.67 19.81
N GLY A 43 7.67 -10.26 19.31
CA GLY A 43 8.25 -9.98 18.00
C GLY A 43 9.16 -8.75 17.98
N PRO A 44 9.83 -8.49 16.84
CA PRO A 44 10.71 -7.33 16.67
C PRO A 44 9.91 -6.01 16.70
N ASN A 45 10.58 -4.93 17.13
CA ASN A 45 10.07 -3.57 17.03
C ASN A 45 10.22 -3.03 15.60
N ALA A 46 9.44 -3.62 14.70
CA ALA A 46 9.33 -3.24 13.30
C ALA A 46 7.86 -3.22 12.89
N LEU A 47 7.53 -2.44 11.86
CA LEU A 47 6.20 -2.48 11.27
C LEU A 47 6.08 -3.72 10.39
N THR A 48 5.01 -4.49 10.57
CA THR A 48 4.78 -5.67 9.73
C THR A 48 4.49 -5.19 8.30
N PRO A 49 5.27 -5.62 7.29
CA PRO A 49 4.98 -5.25 5.92
C PRO A 49 3.60 -5.77 5.52
N PRO A 50 2.80 -4.99 4.75
CA PRO A 50 1.48 -5.43 4.33
C PRO A 50 1.61 -6.72 3.49
N PRO A 51 0.63 -7.63 3.58
CA PRO A 51 0.66 -8.87 2.80
C PRO A 51 0.71 -8.52 1.32
N THR A 52 1.78 -8.94 0.64
CA THR A 52 1.92 -8.72 -0.78
C THR A 52 1.12 -9.78 -1.54
N THR A 53 0.38 -9.35 -2.56
CA THR A 53 -0.24 -10.30 -3.48
C THR A 53 0.88 -11.03 -4.23
N PRO A 54 0.91 -12.38 -4.22
CA PRO A 54 1.93 -13.13 -4.95
C PRO A 54 1.95 -12.75 -6.44
N GLU A 55 3.13 -12.70 -7.04
CA GLU A 55 3.30 -12.28 -8.44
C GLU A 55 2.51 -13.15 -9.43
N TRP A 56 2.36 -14.44 -9.16
CA TRP A 56 1.54 -15.33 -9.99
C TRP A 56 0.04 -14.98 -9.93
N VAL A 57 -0.46 -14.49 -8.79
CA VAL A 57 -1.87 -14.04 -8.66
C VAL A 57 -2.09 -12.78 -9.50
N LYS A 58 -1.14 -11.83 -9.45
CA LYS A 58 -1.19 -10.63 -10.30
C LYS A 58 -1.19 -11.00 -11.78
N PHE A 59 -0.31 -11.91 -12.17
CA PHE A 59 -0.24 -12.42 -13.55
C PHE A 59 -1.55 -13.09 -13.99
N CYS A 60 -2.13 -13.98 -13.17
CA CYS A 60 -3.41 -14.60 -13.47
C CYS A 60 -4.55 -13.59 -13.57
N ARG A 61 -4.57 -12.56 -12.71
CA ARG A 61 -5.60 -11.49 -12.78
C ARG A 61 -5.56 -10.77 -14.13
N GLN A 62 -4.38 -10.56 -14.72
CA GLN A 62 -4.25 -9.97 -16.07
C GLN A 62 -4.72 -10.92 -17.19
N LEU A 63 -4.53 -12.23 -17.03
CA LEU A 63 -4.99 -13.23 -18.01
C LEU A 63 -6.51 -13.44 -18.05
N PHE A 64 -7.21 -13.19 -16.95
CA PHE A 64 -8.65 -13.39 -16.84
C PHE A 64 -9.44 -12.07 -16.71
N GLY A 65 -8.82 -10.93 -17.01
CA GLY A 65 -9.46 -9.62 -16.96
C GLY A 65 -10.16 -9.25 -18.28
N GLY A 66 -11.39 -8.72 -18.19
CA GLY A 66 -12.06 -8.05 -19.31
C GLY A 66 -12.18 -8.89 -20.59
N PHE A 67 -11.66 -8.35 -21.71
CA PHE A 67 -11.70 -8.98 -23.02
C PHE A 67 -11.00 -10.35 -23.09
N SER A 68 -10.00 -10.60 -22.23
CA SER A 68 -9.29 -11.88 -22.20
C SER A 68 -10.22 -13.05 -21.87
N MET A 69 -11.28 -12.83 -21.08
CA MET A 69 -12.29 -13.86 -20.79
C MET A 69 -13.09 -14.27 -22.04
N LEU A 70 -13.46 -13.30 -22.89
CA LEU A 70 -14.15 -13.59 -24.15
C LEU A 70 -13.26 -14.38 -25.10
N LEU A 71 -11.98 -14.02 -25.17
CA LEU A 71 -11.00 -14.72 -26.00
C LEU A 71 -10.73 -16.15 -25.48
N TRP A 72 -10.69 -16.36 -24.16
CA TRP A 72 -10.62 -17.70 -23.58
C TRP A 72 -11.83 -18.55 -23.93
N ILE A 73 -13.04 -17.99 -23.83
CA ILE A 73 -14.26 -18.69 -24.23
C ILE A 73 -14.20 -19.04 -25.73
N GLY A 74 -13.78 -18.11 -26.58
CA GLY A 74 -13.58 -18.34 -28.02
C GLY A 74 -12.57 -19.45 -28.30
N ALA A 75 -11.42 -19.44 -27.61
CA ALA A 75 -10.38 -20.46 -27.76
C ALA A 75 -10.88 -21.85 -27.33
N ILE A 76 -11.57 -21.95 -26.19
CA ILE A 76 -12.17 -23.20 -25.70
C ILE A 76 -13.20 -23.74 -26.70
N LEU A 77 -14.04 -22.87 -27.26
CA LEU A 77 -15.02 -23.27 -28.27
C LEU A 77 -14.36 -23.73 -29.58
N CYS A 78 -13.23 -23.13 -29.99
CA CYS A 78 -12.46 -23.59 -31.15
C CYS A 78 -11.89 -24.99 -30.93
N PHE A 79 -11.33 -25.27 -29.75
CA PHE A 79 -10.83 -26.61 -29.42
C PHE A 79 -11.96 -27.64 -29.34
N LEU A 80 -13.12 -27.25 -28.81
CA LEU A 80 -14.31 -28.10 -28.77
C LEU A 80 -14.80 -28.42 -30.19
N ALA A 81 -14.88 -27.41 -31.07
CA ALA A 81 -15.29 -27.59 -32.47
C ALA A 81 -14.33 -28.54 -33.22
N TYR A 82 -13.02 -28.35 -33.03
CA TYR A 82 -12.02 -29.26 -33.60
C TYR A 82 -12.16 -30.69 -33.05
N GLY A 83 -12.40 -30.86 -31.75
CA GLY A 83 -12.59 -32.17 -31.14
C GLY A 83 -13.80 -32.93 -31.70
N ILE A 84 -14.89 -32.22 -32.01
CA ILE A 84 -16.09 -32.81 -32.64
C ILE A 84 -15.80 -33.18 -34.10
N GLN A 85 -15.12 -32.31 -34.86
CA GLN A 85 -14.74 -32.58 -36.25
C GLN A 85 -13.79 -33.78 -36.36
N ALA A 86 -12.75 -33.82 -35.53
CA ALA A 86 -11.78 -34.92 -35.50
C ALA A 86 -12.40 -36.27 -35.10
N ALA A 87 -13.53 -36.27 -34.39
CA ALA A 87 -14.27 -37.48 -34.07
C ALA A 87 -15.28 -37.90 -35.16
N SER A 88 -15.66 -36.98 -36.06
CA SER A 88 -16.74 -37.19 -37.04
C SER A 88 -16.22 -37.38 -38.48
N GLU A 89 -15.04 -36.84 -38.78
CA GLU A 89 -14.44 -36.82 -40.12
C GLU A 89 -13.03 -37.44 -40.09
N ASP A 90 -12.68 -38.25 -41.11
CA ASP A 90 -11.36 -38.92 -41.22
C ASP A 90 -10.20 -37.93 -41.51
N GLU A 91 -10.48 -36.79 -42.16
CA GLU A 91 -9.51 -35.72 -42.41
C GLU A 91 -10.05 -34.36 -41.91
N PRO A 92 -9.93 -34.05 -40.61
CA PRO A 92 -10.39 -32.79 -40.07
C PRO A 92 -9.52 -31.62 -40.53
N ALA A 93 -10.15 -30.52 -40.94
CA ALA A 93 -9.43 -29.28 -41.23
C ALA A 93 -8.78 -28.71 -39.95
N ASN A 94 -7.51 -28.34 -40.05
CA ASN A 94 -6.75 -27.83 -38.90
C ASN A 94 -7.08 -26.37 -38.52
N ASP A 95 -7.98 -25.71 -39.25
CA ASP A 95 -8.27 -24.28 -39.10
C ASP A 95 -8.75 -23.94 -37.68
N ASN A 96 -9.63 -24.75 -37.10
CA ASN A 96 -10.14 -24.55 -35.74
C ASN A 96 -9.06 -24.79 -34.67
N LEU A 97 -8.14 -25.73 -34.90
CA LEU A 97 -7.00 -25.97 -34.02
C LEU A 97 -6.04 -24.77 -34.05
N TYR A 98 -5.68 -24.29 -35.25
CA TYR A 98 -4.82 -23.12 -35.41
C TYR A 98 -5.46 -21.86 -34.79
N LEU A 99 -6.75 -21.63 -35.03
CA LEU A 99 -7.46 -20.48 -34.46
C LEU A 99 -7.49 -20.52 -32.92
N GLY A 100 -7.77 -21.68 -32.32
CA GLY A 100 -7.74 -21.85 -30.87
C GLY A 100 -6.35 -21.60 -30.25
N VAL A 101 -5.30 -22.10 -30.90
CA VAL A 101 -3.91 -21.85 -30.49
C VAL A 101 -3.53 -20.38 -30.62
N VAL A 102 -3.90 -19.73 -31.72
CA VAL A 102 -3.63 -18.29 -31.96
C VAL A 102 -4.34 -17.43 -30.91
N LEU A 103 -5.63 -17.68 -30.65
CA LEU A 103 -6.38 -16.94 -29.64
C LEU A 103 -5.77 -17.10 -28.24
N SER A 104 -5.39 -18.33 -27.88
CA SER A 104 -4.72 -18.61 -26.60
C SER A 104 -3.37 -17.88 -26.50
N ALA A 105 -2.58 -17.89 -27.58
CA ALA A 105 -1.30 -17.19 -27.64
C ALA A 105 -1.46 -15.67 -27.53
N VAL A 106 -2.48 -15.10 -28.18
CA VAL A 106 -2.80 -13.67 -28.06
C VAL A 106 -3.08 -13.29 -26.61
N VAL A 107 -3.92 -14.07 -25.90
CA VAL A 107 -4.22 -13.80 -24.48
C VAL A 107 -2.99 -13.91 -23.58
N ILE A 108 -2.12 -14.89 -23.83
CA ILE A 108 -0.89 -15.06 -23.04
C ILE A 108 0.07 -13.89 -23.30
N ILE A 109 0.26 -13.48 -24.56
CA ILE A 109 1.15 -12.37 -24.92
C ILE A 109 0.63 -11.05 -24.34
N THR A 110 -0.66 -10.78 -24.45
CA THR A 110 -1.27 -9.57 -23.89
C THR A 110 -1.18 -9.57 -22.36
N GLY A 111 -1.46 -10.69 -21.69
CA GLY A 111 -1.31 -10.84 -20.25
C GLY A 111 0.13 -10.64 -19.77
N CYS A 112 1.12 -11.22 -20.46
CA CYS A 112 2.54 -11.00 -20.19
C CYS A 112 2.94 -9.53 -20.32
N PHE A 113 2.46 -8.85 -21.36
CA PHE A 113 2.75 -7.43 -21.59
C PHE A 113 2.14 -6.54 -20.50
N SER A 114 0.87 -6.78 -20.16
CA SER A 114 0.17 -6.06 -19.08
C SER A 114 0.85 -6.27 -17.72
N TYR A 115 1.19 -7.51 -17.38
CA TYR A 115 1.91 -7.83 -16.14
C TYR A 115 3.29 -7.19 -16.08
N TYR A 116 4.08 -7.25 -17.17
CA TYR A 116 5.41 -6.64 -17.20
C TYR A 116 5.36 -5.12 -16.96
N GLN A 117 4.32 -4.45 -17.49
CA GLN A 117 4.12 -3.01 -17.27
C GLN A 117 3.79 -2.70 -15.81
N GLU A 118 2.92 -3.48 -15.19
CA GLU A 118 2.53 -3.32 -13.78
C GLU A 118 3.70 -3.61 -12.82
N ALA A 119 4.47 -4.67 -13.11
CA ALA A 119 5.65 -5.06 -12.32
C ALA A 119 6.76 -3.99 -12.37
N LYS A 120 6.97 -3.35 -13.53
CA LYS A 120 7.96 -2.27 -13.67
C LYS A 120 7.62 -1.05 -12.82
N SER A 121 6.34 -0.71 -12.70
CA SER A 121 5.89 0.41 -11.83
C SER A 121 6.13 0.09 -10.35
N SER A 122 5.86 -1.15 -9.95
CA SER A 122 6.01 -1.60 -8.56
C SER A 122 7.47 -1.65 -8.09
N LYS A 123 8.40 -2.12 -8.95
CA LYS A 123 9.82 -2.32 -8.59
C LYS A 123 10.59 -1.03 -8.32
N ILE A 124 10.19 0.09 -8.95
CA ILE A 124 10.78 1.42 -8.70
C ILE A 124 10.46 1.90 -7.27
N MET A 125 9.36 1.44 -6.66
CA MET A 125 8.98 1.82 -5.30
C MET A 125 9.80 1.09 -4.23
N GLU A 126 10.13 -0.18 -4.49
CA GLU A 126 10.78 -1.06 -3.52
C GLU A 126 12.25 -0.67 -3.27
N SER A 127 12.94 -0.13 -4.27
CA SER A 127 14.32 0.34 -4.15
C SER A 127 14.53 1.51 -3.16
N PHE A 128 13.45 2.14 -2.68
CA PHE A 128 13.51 3.23 -1.71
C PHE A 128 13.25 2.80 -0.26
N LYS A 129 12.82 1.55 -0.01
CA LYS A 129 12.56 1.06 1.37
C LYS A 129 13.82 0.82 2.20
N ASN A 130 14.99 0.69 1.56
CA ASN A 130 16.23 0.25 2.22
C ASN A 130 17.14 1.38 2.73
N LEU A 131 16.61 2.58 2.95
CA LEU A 131 17.41 3.72 3.39
C LEU A 131 17.29 3.93 4.91
N VAL A 132 18.36 3.49 5.58
CA VAL A 132 18.80 3.77 6.96
C VAL A 132 18.23 2.83 8.05
N PRO A 133 18.98 1.80 8.49
CA PRO A 133 18.67 1.11 9.74
C PRO A 133 18.87 2.07 10.91
N GLN A 134 17.89 2.12 11.81
CA GLN A 134 17.92 3.02 12.97
C GLN A 134 18.45 2.25 14.19
N GLN A 135 19.41 2.84 14.89
CA GLN A 135 19.90 2.32 16.16
C GLN A 135 19.24 3.06 17.33
N ALA A 136 19.15 2.40 18.48
CA ALA A 136 18.55 2.91 19.70
C ALA A 136 19.50 2.72 20.89
N LEU A 137 19.65 3.76 21.71
CA LEU A 137 20.42 3.72 22.94
C LEU A 137 19.54 3.23 24.09
N VAL A 138 19.74 1.98 24.52
CA VAL A 138 19.01 1.35 25.62
C VAL A 138 19.90 1.16 26.84
N ILE A 139 19.27 1.11 28.02
CA ILE A 139 19.92 0.79 29.29
C ILE A 139 19.43 -0.61 29.69
N ARG A 140 20.35 -1.58 29.70
CA ARG A 140 20.09 -2.96 30.14
C ARG A 140 21.20 -3.38 31.10
N ASP A 141 20.84 -4.11 32.16
CA ASP A 141 21.76 -4.53 33.22
C ASP A 141 22.55 -3.36 33.87
N GLY A 142 22.02 -2.13 33.81
CA GLY A 142 22.68 -0.91 34.29
C GLY A 142 23.67 -0.26 33.33
N GLU A 143 23.89 -0.84 32.15
CA GLU A 143 24.83 -0.36 31.13
C GLU A 143 24.10 0.21 29.91
N LYS A 144 24.69 1.25 29.31
CA LYS A 144 24.19 1.88 28.08
C LYS A 144 24.70 1.12 26.86
N ASN A 145 23.79 0.52 26.10
CA ASN A 145 24.08 -0.25 24.91
C ASN A 145 23.37 0.34 23.69
N ASN A 146 24.08 0.45 22.57
CA ASN A 146 23.48 0.88 21.31
C ASN A 146 23.10 -0.36 20.50
N ILE A 147 21.81 -0.59 20.32
CA ILE A 147 21.26 -1.79 19.67
C ILE A 147 20.45 -1.42 18.42
N ASN A 148 20.12 -2.40 17.59
CA ASN A 148 19.19 -2.17 16.49
C ASN A 148 17.80 -1.81 17.06
N ALA A 149 17.11 -0.81 16.48
CA ALA A 149 15.79 -0.41 16.93
C ALA A 149 14.77 -1.56 16.89
N GLU A 150 14.98 -2.55 16.01
CA GLU A 150 14.15 -3.77 15.92
C GLU A 150 14.26 -4.68 17.16
N GLU A 151 15.35 -4.59 17.93
CA GLU A 151 15.59 -5.39 19.14
C GLU A 151 15.07 -4.73 20.42
N VAL A 152 14.48 -3.54 20.32
CA VAL A 152 13.87 -2.81 21.44
C VAL A 152 12.55 -3.50 21.83
N VAL A 153 12.33 -3.72 23.12
CA VAL A 153 11.15 -4.41 23.64
C VAL A 153 10.37 -3.58 24.64
N ALA A 154 9.09 -3.91 24.85
CA ALA A 154 8.27 -3.26 25.87
C ALA A 154 8.90 -3.45 27.27
N GLY A 155 8.99 -2.37 28.03
CA GLY A 155 9.68 -2.31 29.30
C GLY A 155 11.16 -1.92 29.22
N ASP A 156 11.80 -1.84 28.05
CA ASP A 156 13.18 -1.36 27.99
C ASP A 156 13.28 0.10 28.48
N LEU A 157 14.39 0.44 29.12
CA LEU A 157 14.74 1.82 29.45
C LEU A 157 15.54 2.42 28.30
N VAL A 158 15.01 3.42 27.62
CA VAL A 158 15.63 4.06 26.45
C VAL A 158 16.08 5.46 26.84
N GLU A 159 17.29 5.84 26.39
CA GLU A 159 17.79 7.22 26.48
C GLU A 159 17.80 7.85 25.09
N VAL A 160 17.21 9.03 24.95
CA VAL A 160 17.16 9.79 23.69
C VAL A 160 17.84 11.14 23.88
N LYS A 161 18.56 11.60 22.86
CA LYS A 161 19.25 12.90 22.84
C LYS A 161 18.82 13.72 21.63
N GLY A 162 19.05 15.03 21.67
CA GLY A 162 18.79 15.91 20.53
C GLY A 162 19.48 15.41 19.26
N GLY A 163 18.71 15.23 18.20
CA GLY A 163 19.11 14.62 16.93
C GLY A 163 18.63 13.18 16.73
N ASP A 164 18.28 12.47 17.81
CA ASP A 164 17.85 11.08 17.73
C ASP A 164 16.36 10.97 17.39
N ARG A 165 16.00 9.95 16.61
CA ARG A 165 14.60 9.56 16.42
C ARG A 165 14.14 8.68 17.56
N ILE A 166 12.89 8.87 17.99
CA ILE A 166 12.28 8.08 19.05
C ILE A 166 12.02 6.65 18.52
N PRO A 167 12.63 5.60 19.12
CA PRO A 167 12.66 4.26 18.53
C PRO A 167 11.36 3.45 18.72
N ALA A 168 10.54 3.81 19.71
CA ALA A 168 9.26 3.17 20.05
C ALA A 168 8.41 4.16 20.86
N ASP A 169 7.15 3.86 21.20
CA ASP A 169 6.41 4.74 22.11
C ASP A 169 7.00 4.63 23.52
N LEU A 170 7.38 5.76 24.12
CA LEU A 170 8.07 5.85 25.40
C LEU A 170 7.24 6.62 26.43
N ARG A 171 7.18 6.11 27.65
CA ARG A 171 6.72 6.83 28.84
C ARG A 171 7.92 7.50 29.52
N ILE A 172 7.98 8.83 29.48
CA ILE A 172 9.12 9.63 29.96
C ILE A 172 9.21 9.58 31.49
N ILE A 173 10.34 9.12 32.02
CA ILE A 173 10.59 9.05 33.47
C ILE A 173 11.54 10.14 33.96
N SER A 174 12.38 10.67 33.07
CA SER A 174 13.29 11.79 33.35
C SER A 174 13.54 12.57 32.07
N ALA A 175 13.58 13.90 32.15
CA ALA A 175 13.85 14.77 31.00
C ALA A 175 14.60 16.03 31.43
N HIS A 176 15.54 16.47 30.61
CA HIS A 176 16.32 17.68 30.80
C HIS A 176 16.30 18.51 29.52
N GLY A 177 15.46 19.55 29.50
CA GLY A 177 15.28 20.43 28.34
C GLY A 177 14.81 19.70 27.08
N CYS A 178 14.19 18.52 27.22
CA CYS A 178 13.81 17.69 26.09
C CYS A 178 12.65 18.30 25.32
N LYS A 179 12.84 18.52 24.02
CA LYS A 179 11.76 18.88 23.09
C LYS A 179 11.72 17.92 21.92
N VAL A 180 10.52 17.54 21.51
CA VAL A 180 10.26 16.61 20.41
C VAL A 180 9.48 17.28 19.29
N ASP A 181 9.75 16.86 18.05
CA ASP A 181 8.99 17.22 16.86
C ASP A 181 7.87 16.20 16.63
N ASN A 182 6.63 16.59 16.94
CA ASN A 182 5.46 15.75 16.74
C ASN A 182 4.80 15.94 15.35
N SER A 183 5.45 16.61 14.40
CA SER A 183 4.90 16.87 13.06
C SER A 183 4.45 15.62 12.32
N SER A 184 5.08 14.46 12.57
CA SER A 184 4.65 13.18 11.99
C SER A 184 3.25 12.74 12.46
N LEU A 185 2.80 13.18 13.64
CA LEU A 185 1.48 12.85 14.20
C LEU A 185 0.48 14.00 14.06
N THR A 186 0.91 15.24 14.30
CA THR A 186 0.03 16.41 14.37
C THR A 186 0.06 17.28 13.12
N GLY A 187 1.06 17.11 12.24
CA GLY A 187 1.32 18.01 11.13
C GLY A 187 1.93 19.35 11.55
N GLU A 188 2.17 19.61 12.83
CA GLU A 188 2.77 20.87 13.30
C GLU A 188 4.23 20.65 13.74
N SER A 189 5.16 21.43 13.19
CA SER A 189 6.60 21.35 13.50
C SER A 189 7.03 22.20 14.70
N GLU A 190 6.09 22.72 15.50
CA GLU A 190 6.44 23.43 16.73
C GLU A 190 6.99 22.44 17.79
N PRO A 191 8.22 22.65 18.29
CA PRO A 191 8.85 21.74 19.25
C PRO A 191 8.04 21.63 20.55
N GLN A 192 7.59 20.42 20.88
CA GLN A 192 6.80 20.16 22.08
C GLN A 192 7.69 19.70 23.23
N THR A 193 7.59 20.36 24.38
CA THR A 193 8.39 20.00 25.57
C THR A 193 7.94 18.65 26.14
N ARG A 194 8.88 17.83 26.60
CA ARG A 194 8.63 16.56 27.30
C ARG A 194 9.05 16.64 28.76
N THR A 195 8.18 16.19 29.66
CA THR A 195 8.39 16.18 31.11
C THR A 195 7.92 14.86 31.72
N PRO A 196 8.47 14.38 32.85
CA PRO A 196 8.02 13.13 33.45
C PRO A 196 6.60 13.17 34.02
N ASP A 197 6.17 14.37 34.44
CA ASP A 197 4.88 14.60 35.08
C ASP A 197 3.72 14.53 34.09
N PHE A 198 2.64 13.88 34.52
CA PHE A 198 1.38 13.83 33.79
C PHE A 198 0.79 15.23 33.63
N SER A 199 0.37 15.58 32.41
CA SER A 199 -0.15 16.92 32.11
C SER A 199 -1.54 16.97 31.46
N ASN A 200 -1.99 15.89 30.82
CA ASN A 200 -3.27 15.86 30.12
C ASN A 200 -3.80 14.41 30.05
N ASP A 201 -5.12 14.25 30.16
CA ASP A 201 -5.80 12.96 30.02
C ASP A 201 -5.62 12.34 28.64
N ASN A 202 -5.58 13.18 27.59
CA ASN A 202 -5.32 12.72 26.23
C ASN A 202 -3.83 12.33 26.10
N PRO A 203 -3.51 11.05 25.79
CA PRO A 203 -2.13 10.61 25.65
C PRO A 203 -1.39 11.35 24.52
N LEU A 204 -2.07 11.85 23.49
CA LEU A 204 -1.41 12.60 22.39
C LEU A 204 -0.93 13.99 22.82
N GLU A 205 -1.59 14.59 23.82
CA GLU A 205 -1.31 15.95 24.29
C GLU A 205 -0.46 15.98 25.55
N THR A 206 -0.40 14.87 26.30
CA THR A 206 0.42 14.82 27.51
C THR A 206 1.91 14.97 27.18
N ARG A 207 2.66 15.59 28.08
CA ARG A 207 4.10 15.85 27.92
C ARG A 207 4.97 14.65 28.28
N ASN A 208 4.37 13.64 28.88
CA ASN A 208 5.08 12.53 29.50
C ASN A 208 5.10 11.25 28.66
N ILE A 209 4.69 11.38 27.39
CA ILE A 209 4.84 10.37 26.33
C ILE A 209 5.70 10.95 25.20
N ALA A 210 6.58 10.13 24.63
CA ALA A 210 7.20 10.37 23.32
C ALA A 210 6.78 9.25 22.37
N PHE A 211 6.56 9.58 21.10
CA PHE A 211 5.93 8.66 20.13
C PHE A 211 6.94 8.13 19.12
N PHE A 212 6.72 6.90 18.67
CA PHE A 212 7.42 6.35 17.52
C PHE A 212 7.29 7.27 16.30
N SER A 213 8.35 7.39 15.51
CA SER A 213 8.50 8.29 14.36
C SER A 213 8.75 9.77 14.66
N THR A 214 8.66 10.24 15.90
CA THR A 214 9.03 11.63 16.24
C THR A 214 10.52 11.77 16.46
N ASN A 215 11.05 12.99 16.38
CA ASN A 215 12.47 13.28 16.58
C ASN A 215 12.65 14.10 17.85
N CYS A 216 13.67 13.77 18.64
CA CYS A 216 14.14 14.65 19.71
C CYS A 216 14.96 15.79 19.08
N ILE A 217 14.52 17.03 19.24
CA ILE A 217 15.21 18.19 18.64
C ILE A 217 16.37 18.63 19.53
N GLU A 218 16.11 18.73 20.83
CA GLU A 218 17.09 19.20 21.82
C GLU A 218 16.84 18.57 23.18
N GLY A 219 17.86 18.66 24.05
CA GLY A 219 17.84 18.09 25.39
C GLY A 219 18.08 16.58 25.43
N THR A 220 17.82 16.00 26.60
CA THR A 220 17.92 14.56 26.82
C THR A 220 16.71 14.06 27.59
N ALA A 221 16.28 12.84 27.30
CA ALA A 221 15.21 12.19 28.06
C ALA A 221 15.47 10.69 28.22
N ARG A 222 14.91 10.14 29.28
CA ARG A 222 14.83 8.71 29.54
C ARG A 222 13.37 8.31 29.64
N GLY A 223 13.02 7.18 29.05
CA GLY A 223 11.67 6.66 29.10
C GLY A 223 11.62 5.15 29.01
N ILE A 224 10.54 4.59 29.55
CA ILE A 224 10.24 3.17 29.44
C ILE A 224 9.42 2.93 28.18
N VAL A 225 9.78 1.94 27.39
CA VAL A 225 9.01 1.54 26.20
C VAL A 225 7.66 0.98 26.63
N ILE A 226 6.58 1.57 26.14
CA ILE A 226 5.20 1.13 26.41
C ILE A 226 4.64 0.30 25.26
N ASN A 227 4.88 0.71 24.02
CA ASN A 227 4.44 0.00 22.82
C ASN A 227 5.58 -0.13 21.81
N THR A 228 5.59 -1.25 21.09
CA THR A 228 6.57 -1.57 20.03
C THR A 228 5.87 -1.99 18.74
N GLY A 229 6.52 -1.73 17.60
CA GLY A 229 6.08 -2.14 16.26
C GLY A 229 4.68 -1.63 15.92
N ASP A 230 3.83 -2.53 15.41
CA ASP A 230 2.45 -2.25 15.01
C ASP A 230 1.55 -1.76 16.16
N ARG A 231 1.93 -1.99 17.42
CA ARG A 231 1.17 -1.55 18.61
C ARG A 231 1.40 -0.07 18.93
N THR A 232 2.43 0.55 18.36
CA THR A 232 2.68 1.98 18.55
C THR A 232 1.57 2.83 17.93
N VAL A 233 1.43 4.09 18.34
CA VAL A 233 0.45 5.01 17.74
C VAL A 233 0.64 5.12 16.23
N MET A 234 1.88 5.36 15.79
CA MET A 234 2.19 5.45 14.35
C MET A 234 2.14 4.09 13.65
N GLY A 235 2.43 2.99 14.35
CA GLY A 235 2.24 1.63 13.83
C GLY A 235 0.77 1.36 13.50
N ARG A 236 -0.15 1.68 14.42
CA ARG A 236 -1.59 1.56 14.18
C ARG A 236 -2.07 2.43 13.02
N ILE A 237 -1.57 3.66 12.91
CA ILE A 237 -1.87 4.56 11.78
C ILE A 237 -1.35 3.95 10.47
N ALA A 238 -0.14 3.40 10.46
CA ALA A 238 0.44 2.74 9.29
C ALA A 238 -0.34 1.48 8.89
N THR A 239 -0.76 0.67 9.86
CA THR A 239 -1.62 -0.50 9.62
C THR A 239 -2.98 -0.07 9.06
N LEU A 240 -3.62 0.96 9.64
CA LEU A 240 -4.88 1.51 9.12
C LEU A 240 -4.72 1.99 7.69
N ALA A 241 -3.71 2.81 7.41
CA ALA A 241 -3.43 3.33 6.08
C ALA A 241 -3.14 2.21 5.06
N SER A 242 -2.45 1.14 5.47
CA SER A 242 -2.15 0.00 4.62
C SER A 242 -3.34 -0.95 4.43
N SER A 243 -4.25 -1.01 5.40
CA SER A 243 -5.44 -1.88 5.38
C SER A 243 -6.62 -1.29 4.59
N LEU A 244 -6.57 -0.01 4.27
CA LEU A 244 -7.56 0.62 3.41
C LEU A 244 -7.32 0.16 1.97
N GLU A 245 -8.19 -0.73 1.48
CA GLU A 245 -8.17 -1.12 0.07
C GLU A 245 -8.37 0.14 -0.79
N GLY A 246 -7.44 0.34 -1.72
CA GLY A 246 -7.62 1.33 -2.77
C GLY A 246 -8.84 0.94 -3.61
N GLY A 247 -9.85 1.81 -3.66
CA GLY A 247 -10.97 1.65 -4.57
C GLY A 247 -10.52 1.68 -6.03
N LYS A 248 -11.40 1.26 -6.95
CA LYS A 248 -11.15 1.41 -8.39
C LYS A 248 -11.02 2.90 -8.74
N THR A 249 -10.05 3.22 -9.60
CA THR A 249 -9.87 4.59 -10.11
C THR A 249 -11.00 4.96 -11.09
N PRO A 250 -11.28 6.27 -11.29
CA PRO A 250 -12.31 6.70 -12.25
C PRO A 250 -12.07 6.12 -13.65
N ILE A 251 -10.85 6.23 -14.18
CA ILE A 251 -10.49 5.63 -15.47
C ILE A 251 -10.69 4.10 -15.51
N ALA A 252 -10.40 3.38 -14.42
CA ALA A 252 -10.65 1.93 -14.37
C ALA A 252 -12.15 1.60 -14.43
N VAL A 253 -12.99 2.40 -13.75
CA VAL A 253 -14.46 2.28 -13.81
C VAL A 253 -14.98 2.56 -15.21
N GLU A 254 -14.48 3.61 -15.88
CA GLU A 254 -14.85 3.93 -17.26
C GLU A 254 -14.41 2.85 -18.26
N ILE A 255 -13.21 2.27 -18.08
CA ILE A 255 -12.74 1.14 -18.90
C ILE A 255 -13.65 -0.07 -18.69
N GLU A 256 -14.03 -0.39 -17.45
CA GLU A 256 -14.94 -1.50 -17.16
C GLU A 256 -16.33 -1.28 -17.76
N HIS A 257 -16.87 -0.06 -17.64
CA HIS A 257 -18.13 0.32 -18.27
C HIS A 257 -18.08 0.17 -19.80
N PHE A 258 -17.00 0.65 -20.41
CA PHE A 258 -16.77 0.50 -21.85
C PHE A 258 -16.67 -0.98 -22.26
N ILE A 259 -15.92 -1.80 -21.50
CA ILE A 259 -15.81 -3.24 -21.75
C ILE A 259 -17.19 -3.91 -21.68
N HIS A 260 -18.03 -3.56 -20.71
CA HIS A 260 -19.38 -4.12 -20.58
C HIS A 260 -20.28 -3.76 -21.77
N ILE A 261 -20.22 -2.52 -22.27
CA ILE A 261 -20.99 -2.10 -23.45
C ILE A 261 -20.56 -2.90 -24.68
N ILE A 262 -19.25 -2.93 -24.98
CA ILE A 262 -18.72 -3.64 -26.15
C ILE A 262 -19.00 -5.13 -26.05
N THR A 263 -18.82 -5.73 -24.87
CA THR A 263 -19.15 -7.13 -24.62
C THR A 263 -20.63 -7.39 -24.84
N GLY A 264 -21.51 -6.52 -24.35
CA GLY A 264 -22.95 -6.62 -24.55
C GLY A 264 -23.33 -6.61 -26.03
N VAL A 265 -22.76 -5.70 -26.82
CA VAL A 265 -22.97 -5.64 -28.28
C VAL A 265 -22.39 -6.87 -28.99
N ALA A 266 -21.19 -7.31 -28.62
CA ALA A 266 -20.53 -8.47 -29.22
C ALA A 266 -21.33 -9.76 -28.99
N VAL A 267 -21.81 -9.99 -27.77
CA VAL A 267 -22.66 -11.14 -27.42
C VAL A 267 -24.02 -11.02 -28.10
N PHE A 268 -24.65 -9.84 -28.10
CA PHE A 268 -25.94 -9.63 -28.76
C PHE A 268 -25.87 -9.96 -30.26
N LEU A 269 -24.88 -9.42 -30.97
CA LEU A 269 -24.65 -9.73 -32.38
C LEU A 269 -24.29 -11.19 -32.56
N GLY A 270 -23.35 -11.72 -31.78
CA GLY A 270 -22.92 -13.12 -31.86
C GLY A 270 -24.11 -14.09 -31.74
N VAL A 271 -24.92 -13.97 -30.70
CA VAL A 271 -26.08 -14.84 -30.46
C VAL A 271 -27.17 -14.63 -31.50
N SER A 272 -27.43 -13.39 -31.92
CA SER A 272 -28.44 -13.11 -32.96
C SER A 272 -28.08 -13.77 -34.29
N PHE A 273 -26.82 -13.66 -34.72
CA PHE A 273 -26.33 -14.29 -35.94
C PHE A 273 -26.19 -15.81 -35.81
N PHE A 274 -25.89 -16.32 -34.61
CA PHE A 274 -25.93 -17.76 -34.33
C PHE A 274 -27.34 -18.34 -34.51
N ILE A 275 -28.38 -17.67 -34.00
CA ILE A 275 -29.77 -18.12 -34.20
C ILE A 275 -30.15 -18.00 -35.69
N LEU A 276 -29.75 -16.91 -36.34
CA LEU A 276 -30.02 -16.70 -37.76
C LEU A 276 -29.36 -17.77 -38.64
N SER A 277 -28.11 -18.17 -38.35
CA SER A 277 -27.42 -19.20 -39.12
C SER A 277 -28.09 -20.57 -38.97
N LEU A 278 -28.57 -20.92 -37.78
CA LEU A 278 -29.38 -22.13 -37.58
C LEU A 278 -30.70 -22.08 -38.38
N ILE A 279 -31.37 -20.94 -38.43
CA ILE A 279 -32.61 -20.76 -39.23
C ILE A 279 -32.33 -20.89 -40.74
N LEU A 280 -31.17 -20.41 -41.20
CA LEU A 280 -30.74 -20.51 -42.59
C LEU A 280 -30.25 -21.93 -42.98
N GLY A 281 -30.21 -22.87 -42.03
CA GLY A 281 -29.85 -24.27 -42.27
C GLY A 281 -28.36 -24.57 -42.20
N TYR A 282 -27.54 -23.69 -41.62
CA TYR A 282 -26.13 -23.98 -41.36
C TYR A 282 -25.98 -25.06 -40.28
N GLY A 283 -24.91 -25.84 -40.36
CA GLY A 283 -24.59 -26.84 -39.35
C GLY A 283 -24.28 -26.21 -37.98
N TRP A 284 -24.53 -26.93 -36.90
CA TRP A 284 -24.23 -26.44 -35.53
C TRP A 284 -22.77 -26.02 -35.35
N LEU A 285 -21.83 -26.76 -35.97
CA LEU A 285 -20.40 -26.43 -35.97
C LEU A 285 -20.12 -25.11 -36.68
N GLU A 286 -20.68 -24.92 -37.89
CA GLU A 286 -20.53 -23.70 -38.66
C GLU A 286 -21.12 -22.49 -37.93
N ALA A 287 -22.29 -22.67 -37.31
CA ALA A 287 -22.93 -21.65 -36.50
C ALA A 287 -22.04 -21.21 -35.31
N VAL A 288 -21.41 -22.16 -34.60
CA VAL A 288 -20.46 -21.86 -33.52
C VAL A 288 -19.22 -21.13 -34.04
N ILE A 289 -18.69 -21.51 -35.19
CA ILE A 289 -17.54 -20.82 -35.81
C ILE A 289 -17.91 -19.37 -36.16
N PHE A 290 -19.09 -19.13 -36.73
CA PHE A 290 -19.58 -17.77 -36.99
C PHE A 290 -19.76 -16.95 -35.71
N LEU A 291 -20.29 -17.55 -34.64
CA LEU A 291 -20.41 -16.92 -33.32
C LEU A 291 -19.05 -16.44 -32.81
N ILE A 292 -18.03 -17.30 -32.84
CA ILE A 292 -16.67 -16.95 -32.39
C ILE A 292 -16.09 -15.83 -33.27
N GLY A 293 -16.21 -15.96 -34.59
CA GLY A 293 -15.72 -14.95 -35.53
C GLY A 293 -16.33 -13.57 -35.30
N ILE A 294 -17.63 -13.51 -35.01
CA ILE A 294 -18.32 -12.25 -34.69
C ILE A 294 -17.85 -11.70 -33.35
N ILE A 295 -17.72 -12.53 -32.31
CA ILE A 295 -17.25 -12.07 -31.00
C ILE A 295 -15.83 -11.51 -31.11
N VAL A 296 -14.91 -12.24 -31.72
CA VAL A 296 -13.52 -11.80 -31.91
C VAL A 296 -13.45 -10.51 -32.73
N ALA A 297 -14.22 -10.41 -33.83
CA ALA A 297 -14.24 -9.20 -34.66
C ALA A 297 -14.73 -7.93 -33.92
N ASN A 298 -15.49 -8.09 -32.83
CA ASN A 298 -16.00 -6.97 -32.03
C ASN A 298 -15.11 -6.63 -30.82
N VAL A 299 -14.11 -7.46 -30.48
CA VAL A 299 -13.20 -7.20 -29.37
C VAL A 299 -12.05 -6.31 -29.85
N PRO A 300 -11.88 -5.09 -29.33
CA PRO A 300 -10.79 -4.22 -29.74
C PRO A 300 -9.50 -4.60 -29.00
N GLU A 301 -8.74 -5.58 -29.53
CA GLU A 301 -7.56 -6.14 -28.83
C GLU A 301 -6.47 -5.08 -28.58
N GLY A 302 -6.39 -4.05 -29.44
CA GLY A 302 -5.45 -2.95 -29.31
C GLY A 302 -5.84 -1.88 -28.28
N LEU A 303 -7.07 -1.88 -27.75
CA LEU A 303 -7.55 -0.77 -26.94
C LEU A 303 -6.80 -0.66 -25.60
N LEU A 304 -6.66 -1.75 -24.85
CA LEU A 304 -5.98 -1.71 -23.56
C LEU A 304 -4.52 -1.26 -23.70
N ALA A 305 -3.84 -1.74 -24.74
CA ALA A 305 -2.46 -1.33 -25.03
C ALA A 305 -2.37 0.16 -25.41
N THR A 306 -3.29 0.67 -26.23
CA THR A 306 -3.29 2.09 -26.63
C THR A 306 -3.60 3.01 -25.45
N VAL A 307 -4.55 2.66 -24.59
CA VAL A 307 -4.84 3.41 -23.35
C VAL A 307 -3.60 3.48 -22.47
N THR A 308 -2.93 2.35 -22.22
CA THR A 308 -1.73 2.35 -21.36
C THR A 308 -0.57 3.14 -21.96
N VAL A 309 -0.38 3.09 -23.28
CA VAL A 309 0.63 3.91 -23.97
C VAL A 309 0.30 5.41 -23.83
N CYS A 310 -0.97 5.80 -24.01
CA CYS A 310 -1.43 7.17 -23.84
C CYS A 310 -1.19 7.68 -22.40
N LEU A 311 -1.54 6.88 -21.38
CA LEU A 311 -1.28 7.19 -19.98
C LEU A 311 0.23 7.31 -19.69
N THR A 312 1.03 6.40 -20.25
CA THR A 312 2.50 6.40 -20.08
C THR A 312 3.14 7.65 -20.69
N LEU A 313 2.71 8.06 -21.90
CA LEU A 313 3.19 9.28 -22.53
C LEU A 313 2.84 10.52 -21.71
N THR A 314 1.66 10.53 -21.10
CA THR A 314 1.18 11.62 -20.25
C THR A 314 1.95 11.66 -18.92
N ALA A 315 2.15 10.52 -18.25
CA ALA A 315 3.00 10.40 -17.07
C ALA A 315 4.43 10.88 -17.34
N LYS A 316 5.00 10.54 -18.51
CA LYS A 316 6.32 11.02 -18.93
C LYS A 316 6.37 12.54 -19.12
N ARG A 317 5.29 13.16 -19.62
CA ARG A 317 5.18 14.63 -19.72
C ARG A 317 5.08 15.29 -18.35
N MET A 318 4.37 14.68 -17.39
CA MET A 318 4.29 15.18 -15.99
C MET A 318 5.63 15.06 -15.27
N ALA A 319 6.35 13.95 -15.46
CA ALA A 319 7.68 13.74 -14.87
C ALA A 319 8.70 14.79 -15.33
N LYS A 320 8.63 15.25 -16.60
CA LYS A 320 9.44 16.37 -17.10
C LYS A 320 9.19 17.69 -16.37
N LYS A 321 8.07 17.82 -15.66
CA LYS A 321 7.70 18.98 -14.83
C LYS A 321 7.85 18.69 -13.33
N ASN A 322 8.69 17.74 -12.95
CA ASN A 322 8.92 17.31 -11.55
C ASN A 322 7.67 16.75 -10.84
N CYS A 323 6.62 16.37 -11.57
CA CYS A 323 5.46 15.68 -11.02
C CYS A 323 5.58 14.18 -11.31
N LEU A 324 6.03 13.42 -10.31
CA LEU A 324 6.21 11.97 -10.42
C LEU A 324 4.91 11.23 -10.17
N VAL A 325 4.52 10.36 -11.11
CA VAL A 325 3.30 9.56 -11.03
C VAL A 325 3.66 8.11 -10.74
N LYS A 326 3.17 7.58 -9.62
CA LYS A 326 3.46 6.20 -9.15
C LYS A 326 2.49 5.15 -9.72
N ASN A 327 1.24 5.54 -9.97
CA ASN A 327 0.21 4.72 -10.61
C ASN A 327 -0.23 5.44 -11.90
N LEU A 328 -0.15 4.78 -13.05
CA LEU A 328 -0.50 5.38 -14.35
C LEU A 328 -1.95 5.89 -14.41
N GLU A 329 -2.87 5.23 -13.72
CA GLU A 329 -4.27 5.63 -13.65
C GLU A 329 -4.46 6.96 -12.90
N ALA A 330 -3.56 7.29 -11.96
CA ALA A 330 -3.63 8.52 -11.17
C ALA A 330 -3.44 9.79 -12.02
N VAL A 331 -2.89 9.66 -13.24
CA VAL A 331 -2.78 10.77 -14.20
C VAL A 331 -4.15 11.33 -14.55
N GLU A 332 -5.15 10.46 -14.74
CA GLU A 332 -6.52 10.85 -15.09
C GLU A 332 -7.30 11.27 -13.85
N THR A 333 -7.09 10.58 -12.72
CA THR A 333 -7.79 10.86 -11.46
C THR A 333 -7.65 12.33 -11.03
N LEU A 334 -6.49 12.95 -11.25
CA LEU A 334 -6.28 14.37 -10.97
C LEU A 334 -7.18 15.29 -11.82
N GLY A 335 -7.47 14.91 -13.07
CA GLY A 335 -8.38 15.63 -13.96
C GLY A 335 -9.85 15.49 -13.58
N SER A 336 -10.22 14.33 -13.01
CA SER A 336 -11.58 14.03 -12.54
C SER A 336 -11.80 14.38 -11.06
N THR A 337 -10.84 15.05 -10.41
CA THR A 337 -10.93 15.43 -9.00
C THR A 337 -11.89 16.62 -8.82
N SER A 338 -12.94 16.44 -8.00
CA SER A 338 -13.91 17.50 -7.66
C SER A 338 -13.64 18.18 -6.32
N THR A 339 -12.82 17.58 -5.46
CA THR A 339 -12.49 18.10 -4.13
C THR A 339 -11.04 17.79 -3.79
N ILE A 340 -10.29 18.81 -3.39
CA ILE A 340 -8.90 18.68 -2.96
C ILE A 340 -8.86 18.85 -1.44
N CYS A 341 -8.54 17.77 -0.74
CA CYS A 341 -8.22 17.81 0.69
C CYS A 341 -6.72 18.07 0.83
N SER A 342 -6.34 19.30 1.16
CA SER A 342 -4.94 19.68 1.33
C SER A 342 -4.59 19.75 2.81
N ASP A 343 -3.46 19.16 3.18
CA ASP A 343 -2.81 19.45 4.44
C ASP A 343 -2.29 20.90 4.44
N LYS A 344 -2.17 21.52 5.61
CA LYS A 344 -1.66 22.88 5.76
C LYS A 344 -0.13 22.87 5.74
N THR A 345 0.48 22.21 6.71
CA THR A 345 1.90 22.39 7.00
C THR A 345 2.76 21.56 6.04
N GLY A 346 3.72 22.17 5.37
CA GLY A 346 4.58 21.47 4.42
C GLY A 346 3.91 21.12 3.08
N THR A 347 2.60 21.35 2.96
CA THR A 347 1.85 21.23 1.70
C THR A 347 1.43 22.61 1.18
N LEU A 348 0.64 23.38 1.94
CA LEU A 348 0.31 24.77 1.60
C LEU A 348 1.38 25.76 2.10
N THR A 349 1.93 25.51 3.28
CA THR A 349 2.99 26.33 3.87
C THR A 349 4.36 25.72 3.58
N GLN A 350 5.42 26.55 3.61
CA GLN A 350 6.80 26.10 3.39
C GLN A 350 7.40 25.28 4.55
N ASN A 351 6.61 25.01 5.60
CA ASN A 351 7.06 24.44 6.88
C ASN A 351 8.33 25.14 7.44
N ARG A 352 8.35 26.48 7.36
CA ARG A 352 9.48 27.29 7.82
C ARG A 352 8.98 28.53 8.53
N MET A 353 9.41 28.68 9.79
CA MET A 353 9.07 29.87 10.57
C MET A 353 9.69 31.12 9.96
N THR A 354 8.85 32.09 9.62
CA THR A 354 9.24 33.31 8.92
C THR A 354 8.52 34.49 9.59
N VAL A 355 9.25 35.54 9.92
CA VAL A 355 8.65 36.76 10.48
C VAL A 355 7.70 37.36 9.44
N ALA A 356 6.42 37.51 9.80
CA ALA A 356 5.39 38.04 8.91
C ALA A 356 5.07 39.52 9.17
N HIS A 357 5.04 39.91 10.45
CA HIS A 357 4.68 41.26 10.86
C HIS A 357 5.67 41.76 11.91
N MET A 358 5.95 43.06 11.86
CA MET A 358 6.69 43.80 12.87
C MET A 358 5.85 45.04 13.18
N TRP A 359 5.65 45.32 14.46
CA TRP A 359 4.95 46.51 14.90
C TRP A 359 5.94 47.42 15.63
N PHE A 360 6.12 48.62 15.09
CA PHE A 360 6.95 49.67 15.64
C PHE A 360 6.28 51.01 15.28
N ASP A 361 6.55 52.05 16.08
CA ASP A 361 6.04 53.42 15.89
C ASP A 361 4.51 53.60 15.87
N ASN A 362 3.80 52.72 16.58
CA ASN A 362 2.35 52.75 16.86
C ASN A 362 1.46 52.92 15.63
#